data_AF-A0A9X8H2Y3-F1
#
_entry.id   AF-A0A9X8H2Y3-F1
#
_cell.length_a   1.000
_cell.length_b   1.000
_cell.length_c   1.000
_cell.angle_alpha   90.00
_cell.angle_beta   90.00
_cell.angle_gamma   90.00
#
_symmetry.space_group_name_H-M   'P 1'
#
loop_
_entity.id
_entity.type
_entity.pdbx_description
1 polymer ?
#
loop_
_entity_poly.entity_id
_entity_poly.type
_entity_poly.pdbx_seq_one_letter_code
_entity_poly.pdbx_strand_id
1 'polypeptide(L)'
;MAVVLYVVGLALAALAVRIYFLGSKKALINWIANSSIFYYMYKRQLAAHHASPDFNVTSFETTILDGAATVVTIPFLQDNFAYILFDHATGECAAVDVADPQVVLNVWRALVAHRSPPSHPLTLKYILTTHKHFDHAGGNRKLKAALTSATIVGGVLDSVQGSTKQTWHGDKLKVGSLTVETLAVP
;
A
#
# COMPACT_ATOMS: atom_id res chain seq x y z
N MET A 1 -3.15 39.56 15.24
CA MET A 1 -1.91 38.88 15.69
C MET A 1 -2.08 38.10 17.00
N ALA A 2 -2.57 38.72 18.10
CA ALA A 2 -2.67 38.07 19.41
C ALA A 2 -3.54 36.78 19.43
N VAL A 3 -4.70 36.81 18.77
CA VAL A 3 -5.61 35.64 18.68
C VAL A 3 -4.94 34.46 17.93
N VAL A 4 -4.20 34.74 16.87
CA VAL A 4 -3.48 33.72 16.08
C VAL A 4 -2.37 33.07 16.91
N LEU A 5 -1.59 33.87 17.64
CA LEU A 5 -0.55 33.38 18.55
C LEU A 5 -1.13 32.52 19.68
N TYR A 6 -2.27 32.91 20.23
CA TYR A 6 -2.96 32.17 21.30
C TYR A 6 -3.46 30.80 20.81
N VAL A 7 -4.07 30.74 19.63
CA VAL A 7 -4.53 29.48 19.02
C VAL A 7 -3.36 28.54 18.71
N VAL A 8 -2.26 29.08 18.19
CA VAL A 8 -1.03 28.29 17.94
C VAL A 8 -0.43 27.79 19.25
N GLY A 9 -0.37 28.62 20.30
CA GLY A 9 0.14 28.23 21.61
C GLY A 9 -0.67 27.09 22.25
N LEU A 10 -2.00 27.17 22.20
CA LEU A 10 -2.88 26.10 22.69
C LEU A 10 -2.72 24.79 21.91
N ALA A 11 -2.57 24.87 20.59
CA ALA A 11 -2.35 23.69 19.75
C ALA A 11 -1.01 22.99 20.07
N LEU A 12 0.06 23.78 20.30
CA LEU A 12 1.37 23.25 20.68
C LEU A 12 1.35 22.63 22.09
N ALA A 13 0.64 23.24 23.04
CA ALA A 13 0.48 22.69 24.39
C ALA A 13 -0.30 21.36 24.37
N ALA A 14 -1.42 21.30 23.63
CA ALA A 14 -2.19 20.07 23.46
C ALA A 14 -1.38 18.95 22.78
N LEU A 15 -0.54 19.31 21.79
CA LEU A 15 0.39 18.39 21.16
C LEU A 15 1.44 17.86 22.15
N ALA A 16 2.06 18.75 22.93
CA ALA A 16 3.07 18.37 23.93
C ALA A 16 2.49 17.45 25.01
N VAL A 17 1.29 17.77 25.51
CA VAL A 17 0.55 16.93 26.47
C VAL A 17 0.27 15.55 25.86
N ARG A 18 -0.17 15.50 24.61
CA ARG A 18 -0.45 14.23 23.92
C ARG A 18 0.81 13.40 23.69
N ILE A 19 1.93 14.01 23.31
CA ILE A 19 3.24 13.34 23.18
C ILE A 19 3.71 12.82 24.54
N TYR A 20 3.55 13.61 25.60
CA TYR A 20 3.90 13.21 26.96
C TYR A 20 3.12 11.97 27.42
N PHE A 21 1.84 11.87 27.06
CA PHE A 21 0.99 10.71 27.39
C PHE A 21 1.09 9.54 26.39
N LEU A 22 1.80 9.70 25.26
CA LEU A 22 2.10 8.58 24.36
C LEU A 22 3.20 7.71 24.99
N GLY A 23 2.80 6.79 25.87
CA GLY A 23 3.71 5.96 26.67
C GLY A 23 4.64 5.00 25.90
N SER A 24 4.62 4.99 24.57
CA SER A 24 5.59 4.21 23.76
C SER A 24 5.97 4.88 22.44
N LYS A 25 7.21 4.66 21.99
CA LYS A 25 7.70 5.07 20.66
C LYS A 25 6.82 4.56 19.52
N LYS A 26 6.26 3.34 19.65
CA LYS A 26 5.33 2.76 18.68
C LYS A 26 4.06 3.59 18.52
N ALA A 27 3.49 4.06 19.62
CA ALA A 27 2.28 4.88 19.59
C ALA A 27 2.56 6.25 18.94
N LEU A 28 3.73 6.84 19.19
CA LEU A 28 4.15 8.09 18.55
C LEU A 28 4.35 7.92 17.04
N ILE A 29 5.08 6.89 16.61
CA ILE A 29 5.30 6.58 15.18
C ILE A 29 3.94 6.36 14.49
N ASN A 30 3.07 5.53 15.08
CA ASN A 30 1.75 5.28 14.54
C ASN A 30 0.91 6.58 14.43
N TRP A 31 1.01 7.48 15.40
CA TRP A 31 0.31 8.76 15.33
C TRP A 31 0.86 9.67 14.21
N ILE A 32 2.18 9.76 14.07
CA ILE A 32 2.83 10.55 13.02
C ILE A 32 2.52 9.99 11.64
N ALA A 33 2.72 8.69 11.42
CA ALA A 33 2.55 8.01 10.13
C ALA A 33 1.11 8.07 9.58
N ASN A 34 0.12 8.28 10.45
CA ASN A 34 -1.29 8.45 10.06
C ASN A 34 -1.75 9.92 10.04
N SER A 35 -0.85 10.88 10.27
CA SER A 35 -1.21 12.30 10.31
C SER A 35 -1.35 12.90 8.90
N SER A 36 -2.22 13.90 8.76
CA SER A 36 -2.37 14.64 7.50
C SER A 36 -1.07 15.32 7.05
N ILE A 37 -0.22 15.74 7.99
CA ILE A 37 1.07 16.35 7.68
C ILE A 37 2.04 15.32 7.10
N PHE A 38 2.12 14.13 7.69
CA PHE A 38 2.91 13.03 7.14
C PHE A 38 2.39 12.65 5.75
N TYR A 39 1.08 12.50 5.57
CA TYR A 39 0.52 12.21 4.24
C TYR A 39 0.87 13.28 3.20
N TYR A 40 0.83 14.56 3.58
CA TYR A 40 1.23 15.66 2.70
C TYR A 40 2.72 15.58 2.34
N MET A 41 3.60 15.35 3.33
CA MET A 41 5.04 15.18 3.11
C MET A 41 5.33 13.97 2.22
N TYR A 42 4.67 12.84 2.49
CA TYR A 42 4.77 11.61 1.71
C TYR A 42 4.39 11.84 0.24
N LYS A 43 3.27 12.52 -0.03
CA LYS A 43 2.88 12.88 -1.40
C LYS A 43 3.90 13.79 -2.10
N ARG A 44 4.53 14.73 -1.37
CA ARG A 44 5.60 15.56 -1.94
C ARG A 44 6.85 14.74 -2.23
N GLN A 45 7.18 13.80 -1.37
CA GLN A 45 8.31 12.88 -1.57
C GLN A 45 8.09 12.02 -2.82
N LEU A 46 6.90 11.45 -3.01
CA LEU A 46 6.53 10.75 -4.24
C LEU A 46 6.64 11.64 -5.47
N ALA A 47 6.08 12.85 -5.42
CA ALA A 47 6.14 13.79 -6.54
C ALA A 47 7.59 14.18 -6.89
N ALA A 48 8.45 14.41 -5.88
CA ALA A 48 9.86 14.69 -6.08
C ALA A 48 10.61 13.47 -6.63
N HIS A 49 10.29 12.27 -6.15
CA HIS A 49 10.86 11.02 -6.63
C HIS A 49 10.55 10.79 -8.11
N HIS A 50 9.28 10.97 -8.53
CA HIS A 50 8.85 10.84 -9.93
C HIS A 50 9.43 11.93 -10.84
N ALA A 51 9.72 13.11 -10.29
CA ALA A 51 10.32 14.22 -11.03
C ALA A 51 11.85 14.14 -11.11
N SER A 52 12.48 13.18 -10.41
CA SER A 52 13.93 13.01 -10.46
C SER A 52 14.39 12.65 -11.88
N PRO A 53 15.47 13.27 -12.40
CA PRO A 53 16.04 12.90 -13.71
C PRO A 53 16.42 11.42 -13.80
N ASP A 54 16.83 10.83 -12.68
CA ASP A 54 17.22 9.42 -12.57
C ASP A 54 16.05 8.51 -12.20
N PHE A 55 14.81 9.01 -12.23
CA PHE A 55 13.64 8.21 -11.92
C PHE A 55 13.48 7.10 -12.95
N ASN A 56 13.64 5.86 -12.48
CA ASN A 56 13.36 4.68 -13.25
C ASN A 56 12.54 3.70 -12.43
N VAL A 57 11.53 3.10 -13.07
CA VAL A 57 10.74 2.04 -12.46
C VAL A 57 11.54 0.74 -12.57
N THR A 58 11.85 0.14 -11.42
CA THR A 58 12.51 -1.17 -11.37
C THR A 58 11.59 -2.20 -10.73
N SER A 59 11.72 -3.45 -11.15
CA SER A 59 11.00 -4.57 -10.57
C SER A 59 11.76 -5.87 -10.75
N PHE A 60 11.61 -6.79 -9.80
CA PHE A 60 12.29 -8.09 -9.81
C PHE A 60 11.26 -9.22 -9.71
N GLU A 61 11.33 -10.18 -10.61
CA GLU A 61 10.42 -11.33 -10.60
C GLU A 61 11.06 -12.50 -9.86
N THR A 62 10.27 -13.18 -9.03
CA THR A 62 10.65 -14.43 -8.37
C THR A 62 9.52 -15.43 -8.54
N THR A 63 9.83 -16.56 -9.18
CA THR A 63 8.91 -17.69 -9.27
C THR A 63 8.88 -18.43 -7.94
N ILE A 64 7.67 -18.73 -7.47
CA ILE A 64 7.40 -19.37 -6.17
C ILE A 64 6.48 -20.58 -6.36
N LEU A 65 6.28 -21.34 -5.29
CA LEU A 65 5.33 -22.46 -5.24
C LEU A 65 5.55 -23.47 -6.39
N ASP A 66 6.80 -23.91 -6.56
CA ASP A 66 7.20 -24.88 -7.60
C ASP A 66 6.80 -24.48 -9.03
N GLY A 67 6.76 -23.17 -9.31
CA GLY A 67 6.38 -22.67 -10.64
C GLY A 67 4.91 -22.30 -10.79
N ALA A 68 4.09 -22.44 -9.75
CA ALA A 68 2.67 -22.12 -9.84
C ALA A 68 2.36 -20.62 -9.84
N ALA A 69 3.26 -19.79 -9.31
CA ALA A 69 3.04 -18.34 -9.21
C ALA A 69 4.34 -17.54 -9.29
N THR A 70 4.20 -16.24 -9.52
CA THR A 70 5.32 -15.28 -9.46
C THR A 70 4.98 -14.13 -8.52
N VAL A 71 5.99 -13.71 -7.75
CA VAL A 71 5.98 -12.45 -7.00
C VAL A 71 6.89 -11.46 -7.72
N VAL A 72 6.34 -10.30 -8.04
CA VAL A 72 7.06 -9.16 -8.59
C VAL A 72 7.29 -8.16 -7.47
N THR A 73 8.56 -7.96 -7.11
CA THR A 73 8.98 -6.99 -6.09
C THR A 73 9.24 -5.64 -6.74
N ILE A 74 8.66 -4.58 -6.21
CA ILE A 74 8.68 -3.24 -6.77
C ILE A 74 9.22 -2.27 -5.70
N PRO A 75 10.52 -1.95 -5.70
CA PRO A 75 11.07 -0.92 -4.82
C PRO A 75 10.52 0.46 -5.20
N PHE A 76 10.25 1.30 -4.21
CA PHE A 76 9.95 2.70 -4.42
C PHE A 76 10.44 3.54 -3.24
N LEU A 77 10.67 4.84 -3.47
CA LEU A 77 11.33 5.71 -2.50
C LEU A 77 12.68 5.12 -2.04
N GLN A 78 12.96 5.09 -0.73
CA GLN A 78 14.26 4.66 -0.21
C GLN A 78 14.25 3.21 0.28
N ASP A 79 13.18 2.79 0.95
CA ASP A 79 13.12 1.55 1.73
C ASP A 79 11.76 0.86 1.69
N ASN A 80 10.82 1.35 0.87
CA ASN A 80 9.51 0.73 0.71
C ASN A 80 9.48 -0.21 -0.51
N PHE A 81 8.64 -1.24 -0.40
CA PHE A 81 8.40 -2.20 -1.46
C PHE A 81 6.90 -2.44 -1.61
N ALA A 82 6.44 -2.47 -2.86
CA ALA A 82 5.17 -3.03 -3.23
C ALA A 82 5.40 -4.39 -3.88
N TYR A 83 4.36 -5.23 -3.90
CA TYR A 83 4.44 -6.55 -4.52
C TYR A 83 3.27 -6.78 -5.46
N ILE A 84 3.48 -7.55 -6.52
CA ILE A 84 2.40 -8.14 -7.32
C ILE A 84 2.57 -9.66 -7.30
N LEU A 85 1.61 -10.36 -6.72
CA LEU A 85 1.46 -11.80 -6.83
C LEU A 85 0.55 -12.09 -8.02
N PHE A 86 0.94 -13.00 -8.91
CA PHE A 86 0.02 -13.52 -9.93
C PHE A 86 0.12 -15.04 -10.08
N ASP A 87 -1.05 -15.65 -10.17
CA ASP A 87 -1.26 -17.09 -10.32
C ASP A 87 -1.12 -17.50 -11.80
N HIS A 88 -0.20 -18.41 -12.12
CA HIS A 88 0.04 -18.80 -13.51
C HIS A 88 -1.10 -19.63 -14.10
N ALA A 89 -1.88 -20.31 -13.25
CA ALA A 89 -2.98 -21.16 -13.71
C ALA A 89 -4.18 -20.34 -14.21
N THR A 90 -4.48 -19.20 -13.59
CA THR A 90 -5.70 -18.42 -13.86
C THR A 90 -5.45 -17.01 -14.35
N GLY A 91 -4.23 -16.47 -14.19
CA GLY A 91 -3.92 -15.07 -14.44
C GLY A 91 -4.49 -14.10 -13.40
N GLU A 92 -5.13 -14.58 -12.32
CA GLU A 92 -5.56 -13.68 -11.24
C GLU A 92 -4.36 -13.15 -10.45
N CYS A 93 -4.41 -11.86 -10.13
CA CYS A 93 -3.33 -11.14 -9.47
C CYS A 93 -3.80 -10.42 -8.20
N ALA A 94 -2.88 -10.19 -7.28
CA ALA A 94 -3.04 -9.32 -6.12
C ALA A 94 -1.84 -8.39 -6.00
N ALA A 95 -2.08 -7.09 -5.77
CA ALA A 95 -1.05 -6.12 -5.44
C ALA A 95 -1.00 -5.90 -3.93
N VAL A 96 0.18 -5.68 -3.37
CA VAL A 96 0.42 -5.49 -1.94
C VAL A 96 1.03 -4.12 -1.68
N ASP A 97 0.52 -3.39 -0.69
CA ASP A 97 1.07 -2.12 -0.16
C ASP A 97 1.43 -1.09 -1.24
N VAL A 98 0.40 -0.68 -2.00
CA VAL A 98 0.51 0.08 -3.24
C VAL A 98 0.63 1.60 -3.01
N ALA A 99 1.46 2.01 -2.08
CA ALA A 99 1.54 3.41 -1.63
C ALA A 99 2.03 4.39 -2.70
N ASP A 100 2.88 3.92 -3.62
CA ASP A 100 3.18 4.58 -4.90
C ASP A 100 2.37 3.94 -6.05
N PRO A 101 1.14 4.42 -6.31
CA PRO A 101 0.27 3.81 -7.31
C PRO A 101 0.78 4.02 -8.74
N GLN A 102 1.65 5.00 -9.00
CA GLN A 102 2.16 5.27 -10.34
C GLN A 102 3.19 4.21 -10.74
N VAL A 103 4.13 3.90 -9.84
CA VAL A 103 5.13 2.84 -10.06
C VAL A 103 4.43 1.49 -10.21
N VAL A 104 3.49 1.16 -9.31
CA VAL A 104 2.73 -0.10 -9.37
C VAL A 104 1.93 -0.22 -10.67
N LEU A 105 1.28 0.86 -11.13
CA LEU A 105 0.52 0.84 -12.38
C LEU A 105 1.42 0.68 -13.61
N ASN A 106 2.62 1.25 -13.59
CA ASN A 106 3.59 1.09 -14.68
C ASN A 106 4.07 -0.36 -14.77
N VAL A 107 4.45 -0.97 -13.64
CA VAL A 107 4.83 -2.39 -13.59
C VAL A 107 3.65 -3.28 -13.99
N TRP A 108 2.45 -3.02 -13.48
CA TRP A 108 1.24 -3.75 -13.86
C TRP A 108 1.02 -3.76 -15.39
N ARG A 109 1.10 -2.60 -16.03
CA ARG A 109 0.94 -2.49 -17.49
C ARG A 109 2.03 -3.24 -18.25
N ALA A 110 3.28 -3.17 -17.78
CA ALA A 110 4.37 -3.93 -18.37
C ALA A 110 4.15 -5.45 -18.25
N LEU A 111 3.69 -5.93 -17.09
CA LEU A 111 3.34 -7.34 -16.89
C LEU A 111 2.20 -7.77 -17.82
N VAL A 112 1.12 -7.00 -17.88
CA VAL A 112 0.00 -7.31 -18.80
C VAL A 112 0.49 -7.39 -20.26
N ALA A 113 1.39 -6.50 -20.68
CA ALA A 113 1.92 -6.51 -22.04
C ALA A 113 2.83 -7.71 -22.36
N HIS A 114 3.64 -8.18 -21.39
CA HIS A 114 4.69 -9.18 -21.67
C HIS A 114 4.43 -10.57 -21.09
N ARG A 115 3.51 -10.69 -20.12
CA ARG A 115 3.25 -11.92 -19.36
C ARG A 115 1.82 -12.41 -19.47
N SER A 116 0.89 -11.65 -20.05
CA SER A 116 -0.52 -12.01 -20.11
C SER A 116 -0.79 -13.03 -21.24
N PRO A 117 -1.04 -14.31 -20.95
CA PRO A 117 -1.39 -15.26 -22.00
C PRO A 117 -2.79 -14.94 -22.53
N PRO A 118 -3.07 -15.22 -23.82
CA PRO A 118 -4.41 -14.98 -24.39
C PRO A 118 -5.51 -15.81 -23.73
N SER A 119 -5.19 -16.99 -23.21
CA SER A 119 -6.16 -17.91 -22.58
C SER A 119 -6.55 -17.51 -21.16
N HIS A 120 -5.64 -16.87 -20.42
CA HIS A 120 -5.83 -16.49 -19.02
C HIS A 120 -5.22 -15.10 -18.78
N PRO A 121 -5.87 -14.02 -19.25
CA PRO A 121 -5.30 -12.69 -19.18
C PRO A 121 -5.09 -12.25 -17.72
N LEU A 122 -4.02 -11.49 -17.48
CA LEU A 122 -3.73 -11.00 -16.14
C LEU A 122 -4.83 -10.04 -15.66
N THR A 123 -5.39 -10.31 -14.48
CA THR A 123 -6.46 -9.50 -13.88
C THR A 123 -6.15 -9.15 -12.43
N LEU A 124 -6.10 -7.86 -12.10
CA LEU A 124 -5.87 -7.43 -10.72
C LEU A 124 -7.17 -7.55 -9.92
N LYS A 125 -7.23 -8.56 -9.06
CA LYS A 125 -8.40 -8.87 -8.23
C LYS A 125 -8.36 -8.17 -6.88
N TYR A 126 -7.20 -8.15 -6.25
CA TYR A 126 -7.04 -7.58 -4.91
C TYR A 126 -5.95 -6.51 -4.86
N ILE A 127 -6.21 -5.53 -4.00
CA ILE A 127 -5.19 -4.68 -3.38
C ILE A 127 -5.15 -5.09 -1.91
N LEU A 128 -4.15 -5.86 -1.51
CA LEU A 128 -3.95 -6.32 -0.15
C LEU A 128 -3.12 -5.27 0.58
N THR A 129 -3.65 -4.69 1.65
CA THR A 129 -2.92 -3.71 2.45
C THR A 129 -2.61 -4.29 3.81
N THR A 130 -1.31 -4.35 4.14
CA THR A 130 -0.83 -4.91 5.40
C THR A 130 -1.31 -4.06 6.57
N HIS A 131 -1.12 -2.74 6.48
CA HIS A 131 -1.58 -1.80 7.48
C HIS A 131 -1.85 -0.36 6.98
N LYS A 132 -2.44 0.48 7.83
CA LYS A 132 -3.00 1.80 7.46
C LYS A 132 -2.02 2.93 7.20
N HIS A 133 -0.72 2.78 7.52
CA HIS A 133 0.23 3.87 7.35
C HIS A 133 0.31 4.29 5.87
N PHE A 134 0.51 5.58 5.62
CA PHE A 134 0.35 6.12 4.26
C PHE A 134 1.41 5.64 3.27
N ASP A 135 2.57 5.22 3.76
CA ASP A 135 3.63 4.55 3.00
C ASP A 135 3.30 3.08 2.64
N HIS A 136 2.13 2.59 3.06
CA HIS A 136 1.54 1.31 2.63
C HIS A 136 0.17 1.50 1.95
N ALA A 137 -0.74 2.23 2.58
CA ALA A 137 -2.13 2.39 2.15
C ALA A 137 -2.39 3.63 1.26
N GLY A 138 -1.44 4.57 1.16
CA GLY A 138 -1.67 5.91 0.61
C GLY A 138 -2.04 5.96 -0.88
N GLY A 139 -1.74 4.89 -1.62
CA GLY A 139 -2.09 4.78 -3.04
C GLY A 139 -3.32 3.94 -3.34
N ASN A 140 -3.92 3.28 -2.34
CA ASN A 140 -5.04 2.34 -2.52
C ASN A 140 -6.18 2.90 -3.38
N ARG A 141 -6.68 4.09 -3.04
CA ARG A 141 -7.80 4.73 -3.76
C ARG A 141 -7.43 5.09 -5.20
N LYS A 142 -6.21 5.57 -5.42
CA LYS A 142 -5.72 5.94 -6.76
C LYS A 142 -5.57 4.70 -7.64
N LEU A 143 -4.99 3.62 -7.11
CA LEU A 143 -4.84 2.38 -7.88
C LEU A 143 -6.21 1.75 -8.18
N LYS A 144 -7.14 1.69 -7.22
CA LYS A 144 -8.51 1.24 -7.47
C LYS A 144 -9.24 2.09 -8.49
N ALA A 145 -9.03 3.41 -8.52
CA ALA A 145 -9.62 4.26 -9.55
C ALA A 145 -9.11 3.92 -10.96
N ALA A 146 -7.84 3.53 -11.09
CA ALA A 146 -7.27 3.08 -12.36
C ALA A 146 -7.67 1.62 -12.71
N LEU A 147 -7.91 0.79 -11.71
CA LEU A 147 -8.23 -0.64 -11.82
C LEU A 147 -9.51 -0.94 -11.03
N THR A 148 -10.65 -0.54 -11.61
CA THR A 148 -11.95 -0.42 -10.91
C THR A 148 -12.51 -1.73 -10.38
N SER A 149 -12.12 -2.87 -10.96
CA SER A 149 -12.52 -4.21 -10.51
C SER A 149 -11.82 -4.68 -9.24
N ALA A 150 -10.71 -4.03 -8.84
CA ALA A 150 -9.92 -4.47 -7.70
C ALA A 150 -10.66 -4.23 -6.37
N THR A 151 -10.68 -5.26 -5.51
CA THR A 151 -11.16 -5.18 -4.14
C THR A 151 -10.00 -4.79 -3.22
N ILE A 152 -10.13 -3.68 -2.48
CA ILE A 152 -9.14 -3.31 -1.47
C ILE A 152 -9.46 -4.10 -0.21
N VAL A 153 -8.48 -4.87 0.27
CA VAL A 153 -8.56 -5.69 1.47
C VAL A 153 -7.70 -5.07 2.56
N GLY A 154 -8.23 -4.98 3.78
CA GLY A 154 -7.47 -4.54 4.95
C GLY A 154 -7.96 -5.17 6.24
N GLY A 155 -7.16 -5.11 7.29
CA GLY A 155 -7.50 -5.67 8.60
C GLY A 155 -8.70 -4.98 9.26
N VAL A 156 -9.54 -5.75 9.96
CA VAL A 156 -10.72 -5.24 10.69
C VAL A 156 -10.36 -4.12 11.67
N LEU A 157 -9.24 -4.24 12.38
CA LEU A 157 -8.82 -3.27 13.40
C LEU A 157 -8.07 -2.06 12.85
N ASP A 158 -7.70 -2.08 11.56
CA ASP A 158 -6.65 -1.18 11.12
C ASP A 158 -7.15 0.04 10.36
N SER A 159 -8.43 0.10 9.98
CA SER A 159 -9.02 1.25 9.29
C SER A 159 -8.26 1.65 8.02
N VAL A 160 -7.84 0.65 7.23
CA VAL A 160 -7.12 0.85 5.96
C VAL A 160 -7.88 1.78 5.01
N GLN A 161 -7.18 2.77 4.46
CA GLN A 161 -7.76 3.74 3.56
C GLN A 161 -8.30 3.08 2.28
N GLY A 162 -9.60 3.27 2.04
CA GLY A 162 -10.28 2.78 0.83
C GLY A 162 -10.63 1.30 0.86
N SER A 163 -10.40 0.59 1.98
CA SER A 163 -10.79 -0.80 2.12
C SER A 163 -12.25 -1.03 1.76
N THR A 164 -12.50 -2.02 0.91
CA THR A 164 -13.84 -2.46 0.48
C THR A 164 -14.17 -3.86 0.99
N LYS A 165 -13.20 -4.58 1.56
CA LYS A 165 -13.36 -5.86 2.24
C LYS A 165 -12.45 -5.88 3.47
N GLN A 166 -13.01 -6.26 4.61
CA GLN A 166 -12.22 -6.45 5.83
C GLN A 166 -11.96 -7.94 6.08
N THR A 167 -10.81 -8.24 6.66
CA THR A 167 -10.42 -9.61 7.06
C THR A 167 -9.85 -9.62 8.47
N TRP A 168 -10.00 -10.75 9.15
CA TRP A 168 -9.42 -11.04 10.45
C TRP A 168 -8.53 -12.29 10.40
N HIS A 169 -7.77 -12.54 11.48
CA HIS A 169 -6.91 -13.71 11.62
C HIS A 169 -7.61 -15.01 11.19
N GLY A 170 -6.94 -15.76 10.31
CA GLY A 170 -7.41 -17.05 9.78
C GLY A 170 -8.35 -16.93 8.57
N ASP A 171 -8.80 -15.73 8.19
CA ASP A 171 -9.61 -15.56 6.99
C ASP A 171 -8.80 -15.90 5.74
N LYS A 172 -9.47 -16.55 4.79
CA LYS A 172 -8.87 -17.01 3.52
C LYS A 172 -9.44 -16.26 2.32
N LEU A 173 -8.55 -15.90 1.41
CA LEU A 173 -8.83 -15.26 0.14
C LEU A 173 -8.33 -16.16 -1.00
N LYS A 174 -8.95 -16.04 -2.18
CA LYS A 174 -8.57 -16.79 -3.38
C LYS A 174 -8.02 -15.85 -4.45
N VAL A 175 -6.73 -16.00 -4.76
CA VAL A 175 -6.08 -15.40 -5.92
C VAL A 175 -5.90 -16.52 -6.93
N GLY A 176 -6.91 -16.72 -7.77
CA GLY A 176 -6.97 -17.84 -8.69
C GLY A 176 -7.01 -19.16 -7.96
N SER A 177 -6.06 -20.03 -8.28
CA SER A 177 -5.82 -21.29 -7.61
C SER A 177 -5.23 -21.13 -6.20
N LEU A 178 -4.57 -20.00 -5.93
CA LEU A 178 -3.83 -19.75 -4.70
C LEU A 178 -4.75 -19.42 -3.52
N THR A 179 -4.36 -19.89 -2.33
CA THR A 179 -5.03 -19.53 -1.07
C THR A 179 -4.14 -18.57 -0.29
N VAL A 180 -4.65 -17.37 -0.02
CA VAL A 180 -3.99 -16.38 0.83
C VAL A 180 -4.69 -16.37 2.18
N GLU A 181 -3.98 -16.73 3.25
CA GLU A 181 -4.48 -16.68 4.62
C GLU A 181 -4.00 -15.41 5.31
N THR A 182 -4.90 -14.76 6.04
CA THR A 182 -4.58 -13.52 6.75
C THR A 182 -4.17 -13.81 8.19
N LEU A 183 -3.06 -13.20 8.62
CA LEU A 183 -2.51 -13.38 9.96
C LEU A 183 -2.53 -12.03 10.67
N ALA A 184 -3.29 -11.91 11.76
CA ALA A 184 -3.25 -10.71 12.60
C ALA A 184 -1.93 -10.67 13.40
N VAL A 185 -1.21 -9.54 13.30
CA VAL A 185 0.06 -9.27 14.00
C VAL A 185 -0.01 -7.87 14.64
N PRO A 186 -0.69 -7.70 15.79
CA PRO A 186 -0.89 -6.41 16.44
C PRO A 186 0.35 -5.84 17.15
#